data_AF-A0A7Y3F3W5-F1
#
_entry.id   AF-A0A7Y3F3W5-F1
#
_cell.length_a   1.000
_cell.length_b   1.000
_cell.length_c   1.000
_cell.angle_alpha   90.00
_cell.angle_beta   90.00
_cell.angle_gamma   90.00
#
_symmetry.space_group_name_H-M   'P 1'
#
loop_
_entity.id
_entity.type
_entity.pdbx_description
1 polymer ?
#
loop_
_entity_poly.entity_id
_entity_poly.type
_entity_poly.pdbx_seq_one_letter_code
_entity_poly.pdbx_strand_id
1 'polypeptide(L)' 'MPTKAERTTAYIIETVAPIFNKHGYVGTSMNDLTEATGLTKGALYGNFENKEALALAAFQYNSTSLLKAIDDKLDN' A
#
# COMPACT_ATOMS: atom_id res chain seq x y z
N MET A 1 9.71 14.87 -12.31
CA MET A 1 8.38 14.88 -11.67
C MET A 1 7.75 13.52 -11.89
N PRO A 2 7.08 12.92 -10.88
CA PRO A 2 6.43 11.63 -11.06
C PRO A 2 5.28 11.74 -12.07
N THR A 3 5.11 10.73 -12.89
CA THR A 3 4.00 10.53 -13.83
C THR A 3 2.67 10.38 -13.09
N LYS A 4 1.55 10.50 -13.81
CA LYS A 4 0.22 10.24 -13.23
C LYS A 4 0.11 8.81 -12.69
N ALA A 5 0.69 7.84 -13.39
CA ALA A 5 0.70 6.44 -12.98
C ALA A 5 1.46 6.27 -11.66
N GLU A 6 2.69 6.76 -11.55
CA GLU A 6 3.50 6.67 -10.32
C GLU A 6 2.80 7.31 -9.11
N ARG A 7 2.13 8.46 -9.31
CA ARG A 7 1.34 9.09 -8.22
C ARG A 7 0.14 8.25 -7.80
N THR A 8 -0.51 7.56 -8.75
CA THR A 8 -1.65 6.69 -8.46
C THR A 8 -1.18 5.43 -7.72
N THR A 9 -0.08 4.84 -8.15
CA THR A 9 0.57 3.71 -7.48
C THR A 9 0.95 4.07 -6.04
N ALA A 10 1.61 5.21 -5.82
CA ALA A 10 1.99 5.68 -4.49
C ALA A 10 0.76 5.88 -3.60
N TYR A 11 -0.26 6.58 -4.11
CA TYR A 11 -1.53 6.79 -3.40
C TYR A 11 -2.18 5.47 -2.97
N ILE A 12 -2.25 4.49 -3.87
CA ILE A 12 -2.80 3.17 -3.56
C ILE A 12 -2.00 2.52 -2.42
N ILE A 13 -0.66 2.46 -2.53
CA ILE A 13 0.21 1.82 -1.53
C ILE A 13 0.04 2.48 -0.17
N GLU A 14 0.16 3.80 -0.09
CA GLU A 14 0.06 4.57 1.15
C GLU A 14 -1.29 4.38 1.84
N THR A 15 -2.36 4.27 1.05
CA THR A 15 -3.73 4.09 1.58
C THR A 15 -3.97 2.67 2.10
N VAL A 16 -3.50 1.64 1.39
CA VAL A 16 -3.80 0.24 1.75
C VAL A 16 -2.79 -0.37 2.72
N ALA A 17 -1.57 0.16 2.80
CA ALA A 17 -0.53 -0.32 3.69
C ALA A 17 -0.96 -0.42 5.17
N PRO A 18 -1.62 0.58 5.78
CA PRO A 18 -2.12 0.45 7.16
C PRO A 18 -3.22 -0.60 7.32
N ILE A 19 -4.02 -0.86 6.28
CA ILE A 19 -5.10 -1.85 6.30
C ILE A 19 -4.53 -3.26 6.33
N PHE A 20 -3.57 -3.54 5.45
CA PHE A 20 -2.84 -4.81 5.48
C PHE A 20 -2.09 -5.01 6.80
N ASN A 21 -1.52 -3.94 7.37
CA ASN A 21 -0.82 -4.04 8.67
C ASN A 21 -1.78 -4.38 9.82
N LYS A 22 -3.03 -3.89 9.76
CA LYS A 22 -4.05 -4.11 10.79
C LYS A 22 -4.77 -5.45 10.67
N HIS A 23 -5.09 -5.87 9.45
CA HIS A 23 -5.97 -7.02 9.18
C HIS A 23 -5.22 -8.23 8.58
N GLY A 24 -3.97 -8.05 8.18
CA GLY A 24 -3.20 -9.07 7.46
C GLY A 24 -3.71 -9.31 6.03
N TYR A 25 -2.93 -10.08 5.25
CA TYR A 25 -3.27 -10.41 3.86
C TYR A 25 -4.58 -11.20 3.73
N VAL A 26 -4.78 -12.19 4.61
CA VAL A 26 -5.97 -13.06 4.59
C VAL A 26 -7.21 -12.30 5.03
N GLY A 27 -7.09 -11.42 6.05
CA GLY A 27 -8.20 -10.63 6.58
C GLY A 27 -8.57 -9.38 5.76
N THR A 28 -7.84 -9.09 4.68
CA THR A 28 -8.10 -7.95 3.80
C THR A 28 -8.64 -8.43 2.46
N SER A 29 -9.84 -8.03 2.08
CA SER A 29 -10.48 -8.33 0.80
C SER A 29 -10.25 -7.21 -0.22
N MET A 30 -10.44 -7.49 -1.51
CA MET A 30 -10.39 -6.43 -2.53
C MET A 30 -11.48 -5.36 -2.33
N ASN A 31 -12.59 -5.68 -1.67
CA ASN A 31 -13.65 -4.71 -1.40
C ASN A 31 -13.19 -3.67 -0.37
N ASP A 32 -12.53 -4.11 0.70
CA ASP A 32 -11.99 -3.22 1.74
C ASP A 32 -10.99 -2.23 1.11
N LEU A 33 -10.19 -2.69 0.16
CA LEU A 33 -9.21 -1.86 -0.56
C LEU A 33 -9.90 -0.84 -1.48
N THR A 34 -10.97 -1.23 -2.17
CA THR A 34 -11.73 -0.29 -3.00
C THR A 34 -12.47 0.75 -2.16
N GLU A 35 -12.99 0.37 -1.00
CA GLU A 35 -13.66 1.29 -0.07
C GLU A 35 -12.67 2.31 0.48
N ALA A 36 -11.50 1.85 0.91
CA ALA A 36 -10.46 2.73 1.46
C ALA A 36 -9.86 3.70 0.44
N THR A 37 -9.65 3.25 -0.80
CA THR A 37 -9.05 4.06 -1.86
C THR A 37 -10.07 4.90 -2.64
N GLY A 38 -11.37 4.60 -2.52
CA GLY A 38 -12.40 5.16 -3.39
C GLY A 38 -12.24 4.77 -4.88
N LEU A 39 -11.33 3.85 -5.20
CA LEU A 39 -11.06 3.39 -6.56
C LEU A 39 -11.86 2.12 -6.88
N THR A 40 -12.15 1.93 -8.16
CA THR A 40 -12.78 0.69 -8.62
C THR A 40 -11.79 -0.48 -8.58
N LYS A 41 -12.29 -1.72 -8.53
CA LYS A 41 -11.44 -2.92 -8.66
C LYS A 41 -10.59 -2.87 -9.92
N GLY A 42 -11.16 -2.44 -11.05
CA GLY A 42 -10.43 -2.31 -12.32
C GLY A 42 -9.28 -1.31 -12.25
N ALA A 43 -9.44 -0.20 -11.52
CA ALA A 43 -8.35 0.75 -11.31
C ALA A 43 -7.23 0.17 -10.44
N LEU A 44 -7.56 -0.61 -9.40
CA LEU A 44 -6.55 -1.33 -8.61
C LEU A 44 -5.81 -2.38 -9.45
N TYR A 45 -6.55 -3.20 -10.22
CA TYR A 45 -5.96 -4.20 -11.11
C TYR A 45 -5.15 -3.59 -12.27
N GLY A 46 -5.47 -2.36 -12.68
CA GLY A 46 -4.69 -1.61 -13.66
C GLY A 46 -3.33 -1.12 -13.13
N ASN A 47 -3.16 -1.04 -11.80
CA ASN A 47 -1.89 -0.65 -11.16
C ASN A 47 -1.13 -1.85 -10.56
N PHE A 48 -1.84 -2.92 -10.20
CA PHE A 48 -1.27 -4.11 -9.57
C PHE A 48 -1.91 -5.36 -10.16
N GLU A 49 -1.08 -6.33 -10.53
CA GLU A 49 -1.54 -7.57 -11.17
C GLU A 49 -2.60 -8.32 -10.33
N ASN A 50 -2.43 -8.34 -9.00
CA ASN A 50 -3.29 -9.07 -8.09
C ASN A 50 -3.20 -8.52 -6.65
N LYS A 51 -4.00 -9.08 -5.73
CA LYS A 51 -4.01 -8.69 -4.31
C LYS A 51 -2.66 -8.94 -3.63
N GLU A 52 -1.94 -9.97 -4.05
CA GLU A 52 -0.65 -10.34 -3.48
C GLU A 52 0.43 -9.32 -3.85
N ALA A 53 0.53 -8.91 -5.11
CA ALA A 53 1.44 -7.85 -5.57
C ALA A 53 1.20 -6.54 -4.80
N LEU A 54 -0.08 -6.19 -4.57
CA LEU A 54 -0.44 -5.03 -3.77
C LEU A 54 -0.06 -5.19 -2.30
N ALA A 55 -0.28 -6.37 -1.70
CA ALA A 55 0.10 -6.66 -0.33
C ALA A 55 1.62 -6.61 -0.11
N LEU A 56 2.41 -7.13 -1.07
CA LEU A 56 3.87 -7.07 -1.04
C LEU A 56 4.37 -5.63 -1.12
N ALA A 57 3.80 -4.80 -2.00
CA ALA A 57 4.15 -3.39 -2.10
C ALA A 57 3.81 -2.62 -0.80
N ALA A 58 2.64 -2.89 -0.23
CA ALA A 58 2.22 -2.35 1.07
C ALA A 58 3.17 -2.79 2.21
N PHE A 59 3.56 -4.06 2.24
CA PHE A 59 4.49 -4.58 3.24
C PHE A 59 5.86 -3.92 3.13
N GLN A 60 6.38 -3.77 1.90
CA GLN A 60 7.64 -3.07 1.66
C GLN A 60 7.58 -1.62 2.13
N TYR A 61 6.49 -0.92 1.83
CA TYR A 61 6.27 0.45 2.29
C TYR A 61 6.27 0.57 3.82
N ASN A 62 5.54 -0.31 4.51
CA ASN A 62 5.49 -0.34 5.97
C ASN A 62 6.87 -0.65 6.57
N SER A 63 7.58 -1.62 6.00
CA SER A 63 8.92 -2.04 6.45
C SER A 63 9.93 -0.90 6.30
N THR A 64 9.95 -0.23 5.14
CA THR A 64 10.81 0.94 4.92
C THR A 64 10.47 2.08 5.88
N SER A 65 9.18 2.35 6.10
CA SER A 65 8.74 3.40 7.02
C SER A 65 9.13 3.10 8.48
N LEU A 66 9.01 1.85 8.90
CA LEU A 66 9.43 1.40 10.24
C LEU A 66 10.94 1.52 10.42
N LEU A 67 11.73 0.99 9.47
CA LEU A 67 13.19 1.06 9.54
C LEU A 67 13.68 2.51 9.57
N LYS A 68 13.10 3.37 8.75
CA LYS A 68 13.40 4.81 8.77
C LYS A 68 13.10 5.43 10.13
N ALA A 69 11.94 5.14 10.72
CA ALA A 69 11.59 5.69 12.03
C ALA A 69 12.53 5.21 13.15
N ILE A 70 13.07 3.99 13.04
CA ILE A 70 14.08 3.46 13.95
C ILE A 70 15.42 4.19 13.74
N ASP A 71 15.87 4.34 12.49
CA ASP A 71 17.10 5.03 12.10
C ASP A 71 17.10 6.48 12.61
N ASP A 72 16.03 7.22 12.33
CA ASP A 72 15.78 8.58 12.80
C ASP A 72 15.86 8.68 14.35
N LYS A 73 15.58 7.58 15.07
CA LYS A 73 15.60 7.57 16.53
C LYS A 73 16.95 7.14 17.12
N LEU A 74 17.76 6.38 16.39
CA LEU A 74 19.10 5.95 16.78
C LEU A 74 20.16 7.03 16.49
N ASP A 75 19.93 7.86 15.47
CA ASP A 75 20.79 8.99 15.11
C ASP A 75 20.59 10.24 15.99
N ASN A 76 19.75 10.16 17.03
CA ASN A 76 19.46 11.23 17.99
C ASN A 76 20.02 10.95 19.39
#